data_AF-A0A2N3J5Z4-F1
#
_entry.id   AF-A0A2N3J5Z4-F1
#
_cell.length_a   1.000
_cell.length_b   1.000
_cell.length_c   1.000
_cell.angle_alpha   90.00
_cell.angle_beta   90.00
_cell.angle_gamma   90.00
#
_symmetry.space_group_name_H-M   'P 1'
#
loop_
_entity.id
_entity.type
_entity.pdbx_description
1 polymer ?
#
loop_
_entity_poly.entity_id
_entity_poly.type
_entity_poly.pdbx_seq_one_letter_code
_entity_poly.pdbx_strand_id
1 'polypeptide(L)'
;MKPIKPERLTLEAEIKADIKTMSDIANVSLANLRQYQTMLITLRRERPCPRWGRSRLLFVCREARHAYQYASETIEIARKTLDAMPRDREGRA
;
A
#
# COMPACT_ATOMS: atom_id res chain seq x y z
N MET A 1 -37.42 7.53 7.54
CA MET A 1 -35.95 7.56 7.57
C MET A 1 -35.51 7.27 9.00
N LYS A 2 -34.78 6.17 9.24
CA LYS A 2 -34.11 5.97 10.54
C LYS A 2 -32.80 6.76 10.50
N PRO A 3 -32.45 7.53 11.54
CA PRO A 3 -31.22 8.31 11.53
C PRO A 3 -30.02 7.37 11.43
N ILE A 4 -29.17 7.61 10.43
CA ILE A 4 -27.84 6.99 10.34
C ILE A 4 -27.08 7.42 11.60
N LYS A 5 -26.60 6.46 12.39
CA LYS A 5 -25.86 6.76 13.62
C LYS A 5 -24.53 7.45 13.27
N PRO A 6 -24.19 8.58 13.91
CA PRO A 6 -22.97 9.33 13.61
C PRO A 6 -21.68 8.50 13.75
N GLU A 7 -21.65 7.52 14.65
CA GLU A 7 -20.54 6.57 14.84
C GLU A 7 -20.19 5.74 13.58
N ARG A 8 -21.14 5.52 12.67
CA ARG A 8 -20.91 4.78 11.42
C ARG A 8 -20.26 5.64 10.35
N LEU A 9 -20.66 6.92 10.27
CA LEU A 9 -20.06 7.88 9.33
C LEU A 9 -18.60 8.16 9.68
N THR A 10 -18.25 8.15 10.96
CA THR A 10 -16.86 8.31 11.42
C THR A 10 -16.01 7.09 11.08
N LEU A 11 -16.50 5.87 11.35
CA LEU A 11 -15.76 4.64 11.05
C LEU A 11 -15.54 4.44 9.55
N GLU A 12 -16.53 4.73 8.71
CA GLU A 12 -16.38 4.66 7.24
C GLU A 12 -15.32 5.65 6.74
N ALA A 13 -15.31 6.87 7.30
CA ALA A 13 -14.32 7.90 6.96
C ALA A 13 -12.91 7.50 7.40
N GLU A 14 -12.77 6.91 8.60
CA GLU A 14 -11.51 6.37 9.12
C GLU A 14 -10.95 5.29 8.21
N ILE A 15 -11.75 4.28 7.84
CA ILE A 15 -11.30 3.20 6.95
C ILE A 15 -10.90 3.74 5.58
N LYS A 16 -11.62 4.73 5.04
CA LYS A 16 -11.23 5.40 3.78
C LYS A 16 -9.91 6.17 3.91
N ALA A 17 -9.68 6.83 5.05
CA ALA A 17 -8.43 7.52 5.33
C ALA A 17 -7.25 6.53 5.45
N ASP A 18 -7.47 5.38 6.09
CA ASP A 18 -6.48 4.29 6.19
C ASP A 18 -6.15 3.73 4.82
N ILE A 19 -7.16 3.43 3.98
CA ILE A 19 -6.95 2.97 2.61
C ILE A 19 -6.11 3.98 1.83
N LYS A 20 -6.39 5.29 1.96
CA LYS A 20 -5.63 6.33 1.28
C LYS A 20 -4.17 6.35 1.75
N THR A 21 -3.96 6.36 3.07
CA THR A 21 -2.63 6.39 3.68
C THR A 21 -1.79 5.18 3.24
N MET A 22 -2.38 3.98 3.29
CA MET A 22 -1.70 2.77 2.84
C MET A 22 -1.46 2.75 1.34
N SER A 23 -2.35 3.35 0.54
CA SER A 23 -2.13 3.50 -0.91
C SER A 23 -0.95 4.42 -1.19
N ASP A 24 -0.81 5.51 -0.45
CA ASP A 24 0.34 6.42 -0.58
C ASP A 24 1.65 5.71 -0.21
N ILE A 25 1.66 4.93 0.87
CA ILE A 25 2.80 4.09 1.25
C ILE A 25 3.14 3.10 0.13
N ALA A 26 2.15 2.38 -0.41
CA ALA A 26 2.35 1.43 -1.49
C ALA A 26 2.97 2.11 -2.73
N ASN A 27 2.45 3.29 -3.11
CA ASN A 27 2.97 4.05 -4.24
C ASN A 27 4.43 4.47 -4.04
N VAL A 28 4.78 4.97 -2.86
CA VAL A 28 6.16 5.33 -2.51
C VAL A 28 7.07 4.11 -2.52
N SER A 29 6.64 2.99 -1.91
CA SER A 29 7.41 1.73 -1.91
C SER A 29 7.64 1.21 -3.33
N LEU A 30 6.64 1.30 -4.21
CA LEU A 30 6.77 0.89 -5.60
C LEU A 30 7.73 1.79 -6.39
N ALA A 31 7.66 3.11 -6.19
CA ALA A 31 8.58 4.06 -6.81
C ALA A 31 10.03 3.79 -6.37
N ASN A 32 10.25 3.61 -5.07
CA ASN A 32 11.56 3.26 -4.51
C ASN A 32 12.07 1.93 -5.06
N LEU A 33 11.21 0.91 -5.15
CA LEU A 33 11.58 -0.39 -5.71
C LEU A 33 12.07 -0.25 -7.16
N ARG A 34 11.36 0.51 -8.00
CA ARG A 34 11.76 0.79 -9.38
C ARG A 34 13.10 1.50 -9.43
N GLN A 35 13.31 2.52 -8.59
CA GLN A 35 14.58 3.24 -8.52
C GLN A 35 15.74 2.32 -8.14
N TYR A 36 15.59 1.50 -7.09
CA TYR A 36 16.64 0.58 -6.66
C TYR A 36 16.91 -0.53 -7.69
N GLN A 37 15.89 -1.01 -8.40
CA GLN A 37 16.06 -1.95 -9.50
C GLN A 37 16.86 -1.33 -10.66
N THR A 38 16.58 -0.08 -11.01
CA THR A 38 17.36 0.66 -12.01
C THR A 38 18.82 0.81 -11.57
N MET A 39 19.05 1.21 -10.31
CA MET A 39 20.40 1.30 -9.75
C MET A 39 21.11 -0.06 -9.78
N LEU A 40 20.41 -1.18 -9.52
CA LEU A 40 20.99 -2.53 -9.59
C LEU A 40 21.44 -2.87 -11.01
N ILE A 41 20.65 -2.48 -12.02
CA ILE A 41 20.99 -2.68 -13.43
C ILE A 41 22.24 -1.87 -13.79
N THR A 42 22.30 -0.60 -13.38
CA THR A 42 23.48 0.27 -13.61
C THR A 42 24.72 -0.30 -12.94
N LEU A 43 24.63 -0.69 -11.66
CA LEU A 43 25.75 -1.22 -10.88
C LEU A 43 26.28 -2.55 -11.43
N ARG A 44 25.44 -3.34 -12.13
CA ARG A 44 25.88 -4.56 -12.84
C ARG A 44 26.70 -4.26 -14.09
N ARG A 45 26.53 -3.08 -14.69
CA ARG A 45 27.28 -2.64 -15.88
C ARG A 45 28.66 -2.08 -15.52
N GLU A 46 28.81 -1.54 -14.32
CA GLU A 46 30.09 -1.07 -13.78
C GLU A 46 31.03 -2.24 -13.48
N ARG A 47 32.30 -2.12 -13.89
CA ARG A 47 33.34 -3.12 -13.62
C ARG A 47 34.60 -2.45 -13.03
N PRO A 48 35.13 -2.96 -11.90
CA PRO A 48 34.58 -4.06 -11.10
C PRO A 48 33.29 -3.65 -10.35
N CYS A 49 32.32 -4.57 -10.26
CA CYS A 49 31.05 -4.30 -9.56
C CYS A 49 31.29 -4.25 -8.04
N PRO A 50 30.93 -3.17 -7.34
CA PRO A 50 31.15 -3.04 -5.90
C PRO A 50 30.23 -3.98 -5.12
N ARG A 51 30.81 -5.04 -4.53
CA ARG A 51 30.08 -6.11 -3.82
C ARG A 51 29.18 -5.57 -2.70
N TRP A 52 29.68 -4.64 -1.88
CA TRP A 52 28.91 -4.07 -0.77
C TRP A 52 27.73 -3.23 -1.25
N GLY A 53 27.96 -2.38 -2.25
CA GLY A 53 26.90 -1.58 -2.90
C GLY A 53 25.80 -2.46 -3.45
N ARG A 54 26.16 -3.55 -4.14
CA ARG A 54 25.20 -4.54 -4.67
C ARG A 54 24.37 -5.19 -3.57
N SER A 55 25.01 -5.70 -2.51
CA SER A 55 24.31 -6.37 -1.41
C SER A 55 23.37 -5.43 -0.67
N ARG A 56 23.82 -4.20 -0.39
CA ARG A 56 22.98 -3.17 0.24
C ARG A 56 21.77 -2.83 -0.62
N LEU A 57 21.97 -2.69 -1.93
CA LEU A 57 20.90 -2.36 -2.87
C LEU A 57 19.87 -3.49 -3.01
N LEU A 58 20.32 -4.75 -3.02
CA LEU A 58 19.42 -5.92 -2.99
C LEU A 58 18.60 -5.98 -1.70
N PHE A 59 19.20 -5.65 -0.55
CA PHE A 59 18.50 -5.58 0.72
C PHE A 59 17.37 -4.53 0.69
N VAL A 60 17.66 -3.29 0.27
CA VAL A 60 16.63 -2.25 0.23
C VAL A 60 15.53 -2.53 -0.83
N CYS A 61 15.86 -3.21 -1.93
CA CYS A 61 14.83 -3.72 -2.85
C CYS A 61 13.88 -4.71 -2.17
N ARG A 62 14.42 -5.62 -1.34
CA ARG A 62 13.62 -6.60 -0.63
C ARG A 62 12.69 -5.92 0.39
N GLU A 63 13.22 -4.97 1.16
CA GLU A 63 12.43 -4.19 2.12
C GLU A 63 11.31 -3.40 1.44
N ALA A 64 11.62 -2.68 0.35
CA ALA A 64 10.61 -1.93 -0.40
C ALA A 64 9.51 -2.83 -0.98
N ARG A 65 9.87 -4.05 -1.42
CA ARG A 65 8.89 -5.05 -1.87
C ARG A 65 7.99 -5.51 -0.73
N HIS A 66 8.56 -5.84 0.44
CA HIS A 66 7.78 -6.25 1.61
C HIS A 66 6.82 -5.14 2.07
N ALA A 67 7.29 -3.89 2.12
CA ALA A 67 6.45 -2.75 2.47
C ALA A 67 5.27 -2.57 1.50
N TYR A 68 5.52 -2.70 0.18
CA TYR A 68 4.47 -2.65 -0.83
C TYR A 68 3.43 -3.79 -0.65
N GLN A 69 3.90 -5.02 -0.42
CA GLN A 69 3.04 -6.19 -0.22
C GLN A 69 2.16 -6.01 1.01
N TYR A 70 2.76 -5.64 2.15
CA TYR A 70 2.05 -5.37 3.39
C TYR A 70 1.00 -4.26 3.23
N ALA A 71 1.36 -3.17 2.56
CA ALA A 71 0.42 -2.09 2.30
C ALA A 71 -0.75 -2.54 1.41
N SER A 72 -0.47 -3.34 0.38
CA SER A 72 -1.50 -3.89 -0.51
C SER A 72 -2.46 -4.83 0.23
N GLU A 73 -1.93 -5.74 1.06
CA GLU A 73 -2.74 -6.65 1.88
C GLU A 73 -3.63 -5.87 2.86
N THR A 74 -3.08 -4.84 3.51
CA THR A 74 -3.83 -3.98 4.44
C THR A 74 -4.96 -3.24 3.72
N ILE A 75 -4.71 -2.71 2.51
CA ILE A 75 -5.74 -2.08 1.68
C ILE A 75 -6.84 -3.08 1.32
N GLU A 76 -6.50 -4.30 0.93
CA GLU A 76 -7.50 -5.33 0.62
C GLU A 76 -8.37 -5.68 1.83
N ILE A 77 -7.77 -5.84 3.01
CA ILE A 77 -8.50 -6.08 4.25
C ILE A 77 -9.44 -4.91 4.56
N ALA A 78 -8.94 -3.67 4.49
CA ALA A 78 -9.74 -2.48 4.74
C ALA A 78 -10.91 -2.32 3.74
N ARG A 79 -10.68 -2.64 2.46
CA ARG A 79 -11.73 -2.66 1.43
C ARG A 79 -12.80 -3.73 1.71
N LYS A 80 -12.40 -4.94 2.10
CA LYS A 80 -13.35 -6.00 2.49
C LYS A 80 -14.20 -5.57 3.68
N THR A 81 -13.60 -4.92 4.67
CA THR A 81 -14.32 -4.36 5.83
C THR A 81 -15.32 -3.31 5.37
N LEU A 82 -14.92 -2.38 4.49
CA LEU A 82 -15.78 -1.35 3.94
C LEU A 82 -16.95 -1.93 3.12
N ASP A 83 -16.71 -2.96 2.31
CA ASP A 83 -17.74 -3.61 1.49
C ASP A 83 -18.70 -4.47 2.31
N ALA A 84 -18.23 -5.04 3.42
CA ALA A 84 -19.07 -5.80 4.36
C ALA A 84 -19.93 -4.89 5.24
N MET A 85 -19.67 -3.58 5.27
CA MET A 85 -20.58 -2.65 5.93
C MET A 85 -21.94 -2.71 5.22
N PRO A 86 -23.06 -2.74 5.97
CA PRO A 86 -24.37 -2.66 5.37
C PRO A 86 -24.40 -1.45 4.43
N ARG A 87 -24.85 -1.62 3.19
CA ARG A 87 -25.25 -0.46 2.37
C ARG A 87 -26.73 -0.31 2.66
N ASP A 88 -27.16 0.84 3.16
CA ASP A 88 -28.57 1.04 3.47
C ASP A 88 -29.38 0.74 2.21
N ARG A 89 -30.15 -0.36 2.22
CA ARG A 89 -31.22 -0.59 1.24
C ARG A 89 -32.35 0.37 1.59
N GLU A 90 -32.14 1.65 1.40
CA GLU A 90 -33.25 2.57 1.25
C GLU A 90 -33.79 2.39 -0.17
N GLY A 91 -35.00 1.84 -0.28
CA GLY A 91 -35.75 1.82 -1.54
C GLY A 91 -35.94 0.45 -2.18
N ARG A 92 -36.72 -0.44 -1.56
CA ARG A 92 -37.79 -1.14 -2.28
C ARG A 92 -39.06 -0.99 -1.46
N ALA A 93 -39.80 0.07 -1.79
CA ALA A 93 -41.23 0.15 -1.53
C ALA A 93 -41.94 -0.95 -2.32
#